data_AF-A0A1I2M9D1-F1
#
_entry.id   AF-A0A1I2M9D1-F1
#
_cell.length_a   1.000
_cell.length_b   1.000
_cell.length_c   1.000
_cell.angle_alpha   90.00
_cell.angle_beta   90.00
_cell.angle_gamma   90.00
#
_symmetry.space_group_name_H-M   'P 1'
#
loop_
_entity.id
_entity.type
_entity.pdbx_description
1 polymer ?
#
loop_
_entity_poly.entity_id
_entity_poly.type
_entity_poly.pdbx_seq_one_letter_code
_entity_poly.pdbx_strand_id
1 'polypeptide(L)'
;MKCFKNNDNKKVSEFFGKNFKKRDMSGLDLSMKLLIATNFDSCIFDGTVFLGADTRDTNFSNADLRDAVFLTQGQINSAKGNRNTKLPKYLDYPATWK
;
A
#
# COMPACT_ATOMS: atom_id res chain seq x y z
N MET A 1 -2.21 14.27 34.18
CA MET A 1 -2.20 12.83 33.85
C MET A 1 -3.63 12.43 33.49
N LYS A 2 -3.98 12.37 32.19
CA LYS A 2 -5.32 11.95 31.75
C LYS A 2 -5.23 10.49 31.30
N CYS A 3 -5.89 9.62 32.05
CA CYS A 3 -6.06 8.22 31.69
C CYS A 3 -6.97 8.12 30.47
N PHE A 4 -6.50 7.48 29.40
CA PHE A 4 -7.34 7.05 28.29
C PHE A 4 -8.15 5.84 28.74
N LYS A 5 -9.48 5.94 28.69
CA LYS A 5 -10.38 4.79 28.90
C LYS A 5 -10.34 3.92 27.63
N ASN A 6 -9.89 2.67 27.79
CA ASN A 6 -10.08 1.57 26.85
C ASN A 6 -11.57 1.20 26.76
N ASN A 7 -12.08 0.90 25.56
CA ASN A 7 -13.09 -0.16 25.40
C ASN A 7 -13.21 -0.66 23.93
N ASP A 8 -12.56 -1.80 23.70
CA ASP A 8 -12.97 -3.02 22.98
C ASP A 8 -13.36 -3.07 21.48
N ASN A 9 -12.85 -4.16 20.88
CA ASN A 9 -13.13 -4.82 19.60
C ASN A 9 -12.29 -4.38 18.40
N LYS A 10 -11.30 -5.21 18.03
CA LYS A 10 -10.45 -5.16 16.81
C LYS A 10 -11.00 -4.20 15.74
N LYS A 11 -10.59 -2.93 15.77
CA LYS A 11 -10.71 -2.08 14.58
C LYS A 11 -9.68 -2.59 13.59
N VAL A 12 -10.10 -3.57 12.80
CA VAL A 12 -9.48 -3.86 11.50
C VAL A 12 -9.25 -2.51 10.83
N SER A 13 -8.01 -2.26 10.40
CA SER A 13 -7.61 -0.94 9.89
C SER A 13 -8.57 -0.51 8.78
N GLU A 14 -8.66 0.80 8.54
CA GLU A 14 -9.49 1.33 7.47
C GLU A 14 -9.19 0.72 6.09
N PHE A 15 -8.01 0.12 5.90
CA PHE A 15 -7.59 -0.39 4.60
C PHE A 15 -7.54 -1.92 4.53
N PHE A 16 -7.37 -2.62 5.65
CA PHE A 16 -7.18 -4.07 5.70
C PHE A 16 -8.27 -4.81 4.94
N GLY A 17 -7.88 -5.60 3.93
CA GLY A 17 -8.78 -6.39 3.09
C GLY A 17 -9.77 -5.59 2.23
N LYS A 18 -9.70 -4.25 2.20
CA LYS A 18 -10.63 -3.42 1.43
C LYS A 18 -10.27 -3.35 -0.04
N ASN A 19 -11.25 -3.00 -0.86
CA ASN A 19 -11.09 -2.85 -2.30
C ASN A 19 -11.20 -1.38 -2.74
N PHE A 20 -10.14 -0.89 -3.35
CA PHE A 20 -10.01 0.47 -3.89
C PHE A 20 -9.65 0.48 -5.37
N LYS A 21 -9.81 -0.65 -6.08
CA LYS A 21 -9.44 -0.81 -7.49
C LYS A 21 -9.88 0.40 -8.35
N LYS A 22 -8.97 0.86 -9.22
CA LYS A 22 -9.15 2.00 -10.16
C LYS A 22 -9.38 3.37 -9.51
N ARG A 23 -9.01 3.55 -8.24
CA ARG A 23 -9.08 4.87 -7.59
C ARG A 23 -7.78 5.65 -7.71
N ASP A 24 -7.92 6.96 -7.73
CA ASP A 24 -6.84 7.89 -7.49
C ASP A 24 -6.57 7.98 -5.97
N MET A 25 -5.33 7.66 -5.57
CA MET A 25 -4.84 7.68 -4.20
C MET A 25 -3.75 8.75 -4.00
N SER A 26 -3.57 9.62 -5.00
CA SER A 26 -2.51 10.63 -5.04
C SER A 26 -2.58 11.59 -3.84
N GLY A 27 -1.41 11.95 -3.32
CA GLY A 27 -1.26 12.86 -2.17
C GLY A 27 -1.72 12.31 -0.82
N LEU A 28 -2.22 11.08 -0.74
CA LEU A 28 -2.59 10.47 0.54
C LEU A 28 -1.36 10.13 1.38
N ASP A 29 -1.51 10.27 2.69
CA ASP A 29 -0.55 9.75 3.66
C ASP A 29 -1.00 8.35 4.13
N LEU A 30 -0.33 7.32 3.65
CA LEU A 30 -0.52 5.93 4.06
C LEU A 30 0.55 5.47 5.06
N SER A 31 1.28 6.40 5.68
CA SER A 31 2.31 6.07 6.66
C SER A 31 1.74 5.25 7.81
N MET A 32 2.46 4.19 8.19
CA MET A 32 2.12 3.27 9.28
C MET A 32 0.75 2.58 9.14
N LYS A 33 0.09 2.64 7.97
CA LYS A 33 -1.20 1.98 7.75
C LYS A 33 -1.01 0.48 7.52
N LEU A 34 -1.94 -0.32 8.05
CA LEU A 34 -2.05 -1.74 7.71
C LEU A 34 -2.82 -1.85 6.38
N LEU A 35 -2.11 -2.10 5.28
CA LEU A 35 -2.66 -2.30 3.93
C LEU A 35 -2.77 -3.79 3.58
N ILE A 36 -2.71 -4.65 4.59
CA ILE A 36 -2.67 -6.09 4.41
C ILE A 36 -3.89 -6.56 3.61
N ALA A 37 -3.64 -7.32 2.55
CA ALA A 37 -4.66 -7.82 1.62
C ALA A 37 -5.56 -6.74 0.98
N THR A 38 -5.20 -5.47 1.03
CA THR A 38 -5.92 -4.39 0.35
C THR A 38 -5.78 -4.53 -1.16
N ASN A 39 -6.86 -4.32 -1.91
CA ASN A 39 -6.85 -4.35 -3.37
C ASN A 39 -6.75 -2.94 -3.95
N PHE A 40 -5.59 -2.62 -4.53
CA PHE A 40 -5.27 -1.38 -5.22
C PHE A 40 -4.99 -1.59 -6.71
N ASP A 41 -5.57 -2.63 -7.30
CA ASP A 41 -5.41 -2.89 -8.74
C ASP A 41 -5.78 -1.65 -9.56
N SER A 42 -4.90 -1.27 -10.50
CA SER A 42 -5.11 -0.13 -11.40
C SER A 42 -5.27 1.24 -10.69
N CYS A 43 -4.79 1.39 -9.45
CA CYS A 43 -4.76 2.68 -8.75
C CYS A 43 -3.60 3.58 -9.19
N ILE A 44 -3.71 4.88 -8.89
CA ILE A 44 -2.64 5.89 -9.08
C ILE A 44 -2.19 6.38 -7.71
N PHE A 45 -0.88 6.53 -7.52
CA PHE A 45 -0.26 6.85 -6.22
C PHE A 45 0.71 8.04 -6.28
N ASP A 46 0.41 9.03 -7.11
CA ASP A 46 1.31 10.15 -7.34
C ASP A 46 1.48 10.95 -6.03
N GLY A 47 2.70 11.00 -5.50
CA GLY A 47 3.00 11.65 -4.23
C GLY A 47 2.42 10.96 -2.98
N THR A 48 1.85 9.76 -3.10
CA THR A 48 1.36 9.01 -1.93
C THR A 48 2.53 8.58 -1.03
N VAL A 49 2.40 8.75 0.28
CA VAL A 49 3.44 8.42 1.26
C VAL A 49 3.25 7.02 1.82
N PHE A 50 4.25 6.14 1.70
CA PHE A 50 4.22 4.75 2.15
C PHE A 50 5.12 4.45 3.35
N LEU A 51 5.58 5.47 4.09
CA LEU A 51 6.55 5.30 5.17
C LEU A 51 6.03 4.33 6.25
N GLY A 52 6.66 3.17 6.36
CA GLY A 52 6.27 2.15 7.35
C GLY A 52 4.89 1.50 7.13
N ALA A 53 4.28 1.67 5.94
CA ALA A 53 3.06 0.97 5.59
C ALA A 53 3.30 -0.55 5.53
N ASP A 54 2.37 -1.34 6.05
CA ASP A 54 2.42 -2.80 5.97
C ASP A 54 1.68 -3.27 4.72
N THR A 55 2.44 -3.67 3.69
CA THR A 55 1.94 -4.00 2.35
C THR A 55 1.83 -5.50 2.08
N ARG A 56 1.88 -6.34 3.13
CA ARG A 56 1.80 -7.79 2.97
C ARG A 56 0.50 -8.19 2.27
N ASP A 57 0.59 -8.97 1.21
CA ASP A 57 -0.56 -9.39 0.39
C ASP A 57 -1.36 -8.25 -0.29
N THR A 58 -0.93 -6.98 -0.18
CA THR A 58 -1.56 -5.88 -0.90
C THR A 58 -1.46 -6.11 -2.40
N ASN A 59 -2.54 -5.92 -3.15
CA ASN A 59 -2.55 -6.08 -4.60
C ASN A 59 -2.32 -4.73 -5.31
N PHE A 60 -1.13 -4.54 -5.87
CA PHE A 60 -0.75 -3.39 -6.70
C PHE A 60 -0.75 -3.71 -8.20
N SER A 61 -1.38 -4.80 -8.65
CA SER A 61 -1.42 -5.15 -10.08
C SER A 61 -1.89 -3.99 -10.94
N ASN A 62 -1.18 -3.69 -12.03
CA ASN A 62 -1.51 -2.58 -12.94
C ASN A 62 -1.54 -1.17 -12.30
N ALA A 63 -1.12 -1.02 -11.05
CA ALA A 63 -1.09 0.28 -10.37
C ALA A 63 0.07 1.14 -10.89
N ASP A 64 -0.09 2.46 -10.77
CA ASP A 64 0.96 3.42 -11.02
C ASP A 64 1.55 3.90 -9.69
N LEU A 65 2.75 3.40 -9.37
CA LEU A 65 3.51 3.74 -8.16
C LEU A 65 4.76 4.58 -8.49
N ARG A 66 4.94 5.03 -9.73
CA ARG A 66 6.20 5.67 -10.19
C ARG A 66 6.64 6.83 -9.30
N ASP A 67 5.66 7.61 -8.84
CA ASP A 67 5.86 8.81 -8.04
C ASP A 67 5.44 8.62 -6.56
N ALA A 68 5.33 7.36 -6.10
CA ALA A 68 5.11 7.05 -4.70
C ALA A 68 6.36 7.34 -3.85
N VAL A 69 6.15 7.83 -2.62
CA VAL A 69 7.21 8.34 -1.74
C VAL A 69 7.44 7.38 -0.56
N PHE A 70 8.71 7.16 -0.22
CA PHE A 70 9.15 6.25 0.85
C PHE A 70 8.69 4.79 0.71
N LEU A 71 8.32 4.37 -0.50
CA LEU A 71 8.09 2.96 -0.81
C LEU A 71 9.44 2.23 -0.85
N THR A 72 9.51 1.06 -0.23
CA THR A 72 10.75 0.29 -0.09
C THR A 72 10.70 -1.02 -0.88
N GLN A 73 11.87 -1.58 -1.18
CA GLN A 73 11.96 -2.88 -1.84
C GLN A 73 11.29 -3.99 -1.00
N GLY A 74 11.42 -3.93 0.34
CA GLY A 74 10.79 -4.91 1.22
C GLY A 74 9.26 -4.88 1.15
N GLN A 75 8.67 -3.68 1.06
CA GLN A 75 7.22 -3.52 0.87
C GLN A 75 6.76 -4.10 -0.46
N ILE A 76 7.43 -3.77 -1.56
CA ILE A 76 7.16 -4.35 -2.88
C ILE A 76 7.30 -5.89 -2.90
N ASN A 77 8.37 -6.42 -2.29
CA ASN A 77 8.60 -7.86 -2.22
C ASN A 77 7.51 -8.62 -1.45
N SER A 78 6.87 -7.97 -0.47
CA SER A 78 5.78 -8.55 0.34
C SER A 78 4.40 -8.43 -0.31
N ALA A 79 4.28 -7.63 -1.36
CA ALA A 79 3.03 -7.34 -2.05
C ALA A 79 2.84 -8.21 -3.31
N LYS A 80 1.61 -8.19 -3.83
CA LYS A 80 1.25 -8.76 -5.12
C LYS A 80 1.28 -7.67 -6.18
N GLY A 81 1.65 -8.04 -7.40
CA GLY A 81 1.66 -7.16 -8.55
C GLY A 81 2.04 -7.93 -9.80
N ASN A 82 2.25 -7.19 -10.89
CA ASN A 82 2.52 -7.75 -12.21
C ASN A 82 3.48 -6.84 -12.99
N ARG A 83 3.87 -7.25 -14.19
CA ARG A 83 4.76 -6.45 -15.05
C ARG A 83 4.12 -5.17 -15.60
N ASN A 84 2.81 -5.00 -15.47
CA ASN A 84 2.10 -3.77 -15.81
C ASN A 84 2.11 -2.74 -14.68
N THR A 85 2.37 -3.15 -13.43
CA THR A 85 2.55 -2.23 -12.32
C THR A 85 3.76 -1.34 -12.61
N LYS A 86 3.64 -0.03 -12.47
CA LYS A 86 4.74 0.89 -12.74
C LYS A 86 5.43 1.25 -11.43
N LEU A 87 6.67 0.84 -11.25
CA LEU A 87 7.43 1.07 -10.01
C LEU A 87 8.23 2.38 -10.05
N PRO A 88 8.57 2.95 -8.86
CA PRO A 88 9.63 3.94 -8.76
C PRO A 88 10.94 3.41 -9.36
N LYS A 89 11.72 4.29 -10.00
CA LYS A 89 12.94 3.93 -10.74
C LYS A 89 14.02 3.22 -9.89
N TYR A 90 13.97 3.36 -8.57
CA TYR A 90 14.93 2.80 -7.63
C TYR A 90 14.49 1.43 -7.05
N LEU A 91 13.34 0.90 -7.48
CA LEU A 91 12.83 -0.40 -7.04
C LEU A 91 12.87 -1.42 -8.18
N ASP A 92 13.27 -2.62 -7.81
CA ASP A 92 13.27 -3.77 -8.70
C ASP A 92 11.93 -4.50 -8.64
N TYR A 93 11.53 -5.04 -9.78
CA TYR A 93 10.35 -5.89 -9.83
C TYR A 93 10.62 -7.25 -9.15
N PRO A 94 9.73 -7.71 -8.25
CA PRO A 94 9.82 -9.06 -7.73
C PRO A 94 9.75 -10.12 -8.85
N ALA A 95 10.51 -11.20 -8.70
CA ALA A 95 10.49 -12.33 -9.64
C ALA A 95 9.11 -13.01 -9.73
N THR A 96 8.31 -12.89 -8.67
CA THR A 96 6.95 -13.44 -8.58
C THR A 96 5.92 -12.60 -9.34
N TRP A 97 6.22 -11.33 -9.63
CA TRP A 97 5.35 -10.49 -10.44
C TRP A 97 5.56 -10.90 -11.90
N LYS A 98 4.51 -11.39 -12.56
CA LYS A 98 4.57 -11.83 -13.97
C LYS A 98 3.79 -10.89 -14.86
#